data_AF-A0A6M3J543-F1
#
_entry.id   AF-A0A6M3J543-F1
#
_cell.length_a   1.000
_cell.length_b   1.000
_cell.length_c   1.000
_cell.angle_alpha   90.00
_cell.angle_beta   90.00
_cell.angle_gamma   90.00
#
_symmetry.space_group_name_H-M   'P 1'
#
loop_
_entity.id
_entity.type
_entity.pdbx_description
1 polymer ?
#
loop_
_entity_poly.entity_id
_entity_poly.type
_entity_poly.pdbx_seq_one_letter_code
_entity_poly.pdbx_strand_id
1 'polypeptide(L)' 'MPLEKGKSKKVVSRNIKELMATGRSQKQAVAISLKKAGKSRKK' A
#
# COMPACT_ATOMS: atom_id res chain seq x y z
N MET A 1 6.36 8.62 -5.99
CA MET A 1 5.08 9.29 -5.67
C MET A 1 4.77 9.18 -4.19
N PRO A 2 4.23 10.24 -3.56
CA PRO A 2 3.80 10.17 -2.17
C PRO A 2 2.52 9.31 -2.07
N LEU A 3 2.59 8.20 -1.33
CA LEU A 3 1.42 7.36 -1.06
C LEU A 3 0.35 8.14 -0.29
N GLU A 4 -0.92 7.93 -0.66
CA GLU A 4 -2.05 8.55 0.00
C GLU A 4 -2.11 8.20 1.48
N LYS A 5 -2.45 9.21 2.29
CA LYS A 5 -2.64 9.04 3.74
C LYS A 5 -4.04 8.51 3.99
N GLY A 6 -4.15 7.51 4.85
CA GLY A 6 -5.44 6.95 5.25
C GLY A 6 -5.36 5.46 5.52
N LYS A 7 -6.37 4.95 6.24
CA LYS A 7 -6.46 3.54 6.66
C LYS A 7 -7.61 2.80 6.00
N SER A 8 -8.43 3.48 5.20
CA SER A 8 -9.60 2.89 4.54
C SER A 8 -9.18 1.90 3.46
N LYS A 9 -10.03 0.90 3.19
CA LYS A 9 -9.77 -0.10 2.13
C LYS A 9 -9.56 0.57 0.76
N LYS A 10 -10.28 1.67 0.47
CA LYS A 10 -10.15 2.46 -0.76
C LYS A 10 -8.75 3.05 -0.93
N VAL A 11 -8.21 3.69 0.11
CA VAL A 11 -6.86 4.27 0.09
C VAL A 11 -5.80 3.18 -0.06
N VAL A 12 -5.94 2.06 0.65
CA VAL A 12 -5.00 0.92 0.52
C VAL A 12 -5.03 0.35 -0.90
N SER A 13 -6.21 0.15 -1.49
CA SER A 13 -6.33 -0.36 -2.86
C SER A 13 -5.72 0.58 -3.90
N ARG A 14 -5.92 1.90 -3.74
CA ARG A 14 -5.36 2.91 -4.63
C ARG A 14 -3.83 2.93 -4.56
N ASN A 15 -3.26 2.92 -3.35
CA ASN A 15 -1.81 2.81 -3.15
C ASN A 15 -1.22 1.51 -3.74
N ILE A 16 -1.91 0.37 -3.64
CA ILE A 16 -1.46 -0.89 -4.25
C ILE A 16 -1.40 -0.76 -5.78
N LYS A 17 -2.45 -0.25 -6.41
CA LYS A 17 -2.51 -0.07 -7.87
C LYS A 17 -1.38 0.82 -8.38
N GLU A 18 -1.13 1.92 -7.67
CA GLU A 18 -0.08 2.87 -8.03
C GLU A 18 1.31 2.26 -7.88
N LEU A 19 1.57 1.51 -6.80
CA LEU A 19 2.82 0.78 -6.62
C LEU A 19 3.03 -0.29 -7.70
N MET A 20 1.97 -1.01 -8.09
CA MET A 20 2.04 -1.98 -9.18
C MET A 20 2.30 -1.31 -10.53
N ALA A 21 1.68 -0.16 -10.80
CA ALA A 21 1.92 0.62 -12.02
C ALA A 21 3.38 1.11 -12.11
N THR A 22 4.05 1.32 -10.97
CA THR A 22 5.49 1.63 -10.93
C THR A 22 6.41 0.40 -11.09
N GLY A 23 5.85 -0.78 -11.37
CA GLY A 23 6.62 -2.01 -11.60
C GLY A 23 6.93 -2.82 -10.34
N ARG A 24 6.35 -2.48 -9.18
CA ARG A 24 6.53 -3.30 -7.96
C ARG A 24 5.69 -4.56 -8.02
N SER A 25 6.22 -5.66 -7.47
CA SER A 25 5.45 -6.89 -7.30
C SER A 25 4.24 -6.65 -6.41
N GLN A 26 3.12 -7.32 -6.69
CA GLN A 26 1.87 -7.18 -5.94
C GLN A 26 2.08 -7.42 -4.43
N LYS A 27 2.91 -8.41 -4.06
CA LYS A 27 3.26 -8.69 -2.66
C LYS A 27 3.95 -7.49 -2.00
N GLN A 28 4.92 -6.87 -2.69
CA GLN A 28 5.62 -5.70 -2.19
C GLN A 28 4.68 -4.49 -2.10
N ALA A 29 3.83 -4.29 -3.10
CA ALA A 29 2.83 -3.22 -3.12
C ALA A 29 1.85 -3.32 -1.95
N VAL A 30 1.35 -4.53 -1.65
CA VAL A 30 0.49 -4.81 -0.50
C VAL A 30 1.22 -4.53 0.81
N ALA A 31 2.44 -5.03 0.97
CA ALA A 31 3.22 -4.83 2.20
C ALA A 31 3.49 -3.35 2.49
N ILE A 32 3.91 -2.58 1.48
CA ILE A 32 4.16 -1.14 1.59
C ILE A 32 2.85 -0.40 1.94
N SER A 33 1.74 -0.74 1.27
CA SER A 33 0.45 -0.08 1.50
C SER A 33 -0.10 -0.35 2.90
N LEU A 34 0.02 -1.59 3.39
CA LEU A 34 -0.38 -1.95 4.76
C LEU A 34 0.51 -1.28 5.81
N LYS A 35 1.83 -1.21 5.58
CA LYS A 35 2.76 -0.47 6.45
C LYS A 35 2.40 1.01 6.50
N LYS A 36 2.13 1.64 5.35
CA LYS A 36 1.71 3.05 5.27
C LYS A 36 0.38 3.31 6.01
N ALA A 37 -0.55 2.35 5.97
CA ALA A 37 -1.82 2.41 6.70
C ALA A 37 -1.71 2.09 8.20
N GLY A 38 -0.53 1.76 8.73
CA GLY A 38 -0.36 1.30 10.11
C GLY A 38 -1.06 -0.04 10.39
N LYS A 39 -1.24 -0.86 9.36
CA LYS A 39 -1.88 -2.19 9.40
C LYS A 39 -0.89 -3.33 9.12
N SER A 40 0.41 -3.08 9.26
CA SER A 40 1.41 -4.14 9.22
C SER A 40 1.20 -5.09 10.40
N ARG A 41 1.33 -6.40 10.15
CA ARG A 41 1.35 -7.39 11.23
C ARG A 41 2.49 -7.05 12.21
N LYS A 42 2.21 -7.15 13.51
CA LYS A 42 3.25 -7.11 14.55
C LYS A 42 4.14 -8.35 14.37
N LYS A 43 5.45 -8.20 14.62
CA LYS A 43 6.41 -9.30 14.62
C LYS A 43 6.10 -10.29 15.72
#